data_AF-A0A7W0BZB6-F1
#
_entry.id   AF-A0A7W0BZB6-F1
#
_cell.length_a   1.000
_cell.length_b   1.000
_cell.length_c   1.000
_cell.angle_alpha   90.00
_cell.angle_beta   90.00
_cell.angle_gamma   90.00
#
_symmetry.space_group_name_H-M   'P 1'
#
loop_
_entity.id
_entity.type
_entity.pdbx_description
1 polymer ?
#
loop_
_entity_poly.entity_id
_entity_poly.type
_entity_poly.pdbx_seq_one_letter_code
_entity_poly.pdbx_strand_id
1 'polypeptide(L)'
;MIEKNYGHWHLDYYCEERDFYTTATGFWNDEGSWDVFFNELKDNEMCKLFGSLGYEIDKAFGVVLFKANDFDDVHDKFVRWVEDMLLPFLEKK
;
A
#
# COMPACT_ATOMS: atom_id res chain seq x y z
N MET A 1 -11.79 10.95 -15.76
CA MET A 1 -11.02 11.94 -14.98
C MET A 1 -11.55 11.91 -13.58
N ILE A 2 -10.73 11.52 -12.61
CA ILE A 2 -11.12 11.48 -11.21
C ILE A 2 -10.89 12.90 -10.66
N GLU A 3 -11.93 13.50 -10.07
CA GLU A 3 -11.84 14.84 -9.52
C GLU A 3 -10.83 14.86 -8.38
N LYS A 4 -9.85 15.76 -8.48
CA LYS A 4 -8.69 15.85 -7.60
C LYS A 4 -9.02 15.99 -6.12
N ASN A 5 -10.26 16.31 -5.73
CA ASN A 5 -10.59 16.60 -4.33
C ASN A 5 -11.41 15.51 -3.61
N TYR A 6 -11.87 14.46 -4.32
CA TYR A 6 -12.72 13.41 -3.72
C TYR A 6 -12.44 12.00 -4.27
N GLY A 7 -11.40 11.85 -5.09
CA GLY A 7 -11.01 10.57 -5.66
C GLY A 7 -10.12 9.77 -4.73
N HIS A 8 -10.43 8.48 -4.58
CA HIS A 8 -9.45 7.49 -4.18
C HIS A 8 -9.24 6.50 -5.34
N TRP A 9 -8.07 5.87 -5.35
CA TRP A 9 -7.77 4.78 -6.28
C TRP A 9 -7.50 3.51 -5.52
N HIS A 10 -8.02 2.40 -6.03
CA HIS A 10 -7.53 1.08 -5.66
C HIS A 10 -6.42 0.71 -6.62
N LEU A 11 -5.34 0.18 -6.05
CA LEU A 11 -4.24 -0.39 -6.80
C LEU A 11 -4.13 -1.85 -6.44
N ASP A 12 -4.27 -2.70 -7.44
CA ASP A 12 -4.28 -4.14 -7.27
C ASP A 12 -2.94 -4.74 -7.71
N TYR A 13 -2.49 -5.75 -6.97
CA TYR A 13 -1.38 -6.62 -7.34
C TYR A 13 -1.88 -8.06 -7.38
N TYR A 14 -1.64 -8.75 -8.49
CA TYR A 14 -1.94 -10.17 -8.64
C TYR A 14 -0.72 -10.93 -9.15
N CYS A 15 -0.36 -12.01 -8.46
CA CYS A 15 0.69 -12.93 -8.87
C CYS A 15 0.10 -14.33 -9.06
N GLU A 16 -0.09 -14.72 -10.31
CA GLU A 16 -0.69 -16.00 -10.71
C GLU A 16 0.12 -17.20 -10.18
N GLU A 17 1.45 -17.16 -10.27
CA GLU A 17 2.34 -18.26 -9.83
C GLU A 17 2.18 -18.60 -8.34
N ARG A 18 1.75 -17.63 -7.54
CA ARG A 18 1.62 -17.75 -6.09
C ARG A 18 0.16 -17.82 -5.63
N ASP A 19 -0.80 -17.73 -6.56
CA ASP A 19 -2.22 -17.51 -6.28
C ASP A 19 -2.42 -16.40 -5.22
N PHE A 20 -1.67 -15.30 -5.38
CA PHE A 20 -1.61 -14.23 -4.39
C PHE A 20 -2.19 -12.93 -4.96
N TYR A 21 -3.02 -12.29 -4.16
CA TYR A 21 -3.65 -11.01 -4.47
C TYR A 21 -3.56 -10.07 -3.27
N THR A 22 -3.29 -8.80 -3.53
CA THR A 22 -3.36 -7.75 -2.51
C THR A 22 -3.68 -6.40 -3.15
N THR A 23 -4.07 -5.43 -2.33
CA THR A 23 -4.40 -4.08 -2.78
C THR A 23 -3.81 -3.00 -1.89
N ALA A 24 -3.69 -1.80 -2.44
CA ALA A 24 -3.47 -0.57 -1.71
C ALA A 24 -4.49 0.49 -2.15
N THR A 25 -4.69 1.50 -1.31
CA THR A 25 -5.59 2.62 -1.62
C THR A 25 -4.82 3.93 -1.65
N GLY A 26 -4.89 4.66 -2.76
CA GLY A 26 -4.31 6.00 -2.90
C GLY A 26 -5.35 7.08 -2.61
N PHE A 27 -5.02 8.05 -1.76
CA PHE A 27 -5.82 9.26 -1.53
C PHE A 27 -5.05 10.49 -1.96
N TRP A 28 -5.70 11.39 -2.70
CA TRP A 28 -5.10 12.68 -3.04
C TRP A 28 -4.99 13.55 -1.78
N ASN A 29 -3.83 14.15 -1.57
CA ASN A 29 -3.56 15.00 -0.43
C ASN A 29 -3.45 16.48 -0.81
N ASP A 30 -3.50 17.34 0.22
CA ASP A 30 -3.44 18.80 0.06
C ASP A 30 -2.11 19.31 -0.52
N GLU A 31 -1.06 18.46 -0.52
CA GLU A 31 0.24 18.77 -1.13
C GLU A 31 0.24 18.57 -2.66
N GLY A 32 -0.85 18.06 -3.23
CA GLY A 32 -0.96 17.79 -4.66
C GLY A 32 -0.27 16.50 -5.09
N SER A 33 -0.26 15.49 -4.20
CA SER A 33 0.26 14.15 -4.43
C SER A 33 -0.71 13.09 -3.91
N TRP A 34 -0.36 11.81 -4.05
CA TRP A 34 -1.13 10.68 -3.53
C TRP A 34 -0.42 10.06 -2.33
N ASP A 35 -1.12 9.94 -1.20
CA ASP A 35 -0.72 9.09 -0.09
C ASP A 35 -1.26 7.67 -0.34
N VAL A 36 -0.37 6.68 -0.40
CA VAL A 36 -0.73 5.29 -0.68
C VAL A 36 -0.74 4.49 0.60
N PHE A 37 -1.90 3.91 0.91
CA PHE A 37 -2.17 3.19 2.15
C PHE A 37 -2.29 1.68 1.92
N PHE A 38 -1.83 0.91 2.90
CA PHE A 38 -1.97 -0.54 2.93
C PHE A 38 -2.65 -1.00 4.23
N ASN A 39 -3.69 -1.82 4.09
CA ASN A 39 -4.50 -2.31 5.20
C ASN A 39 -5.04 -3.75 4.99
N GLU A 40 -4.30 -4.59 4.25
CA GLU A 40 -4.76 -5.94 3.88
C GLU A 40 -4.33 -7.04 4.87
N LEU A 41 -3.60 -6.69 5.94
CA LEU A 41 -3.14 -7.64 6.96
C LEU A 41 -3.79 -7.39 8.32
N LYS A 42 -3.80 -8.41 9.17
CA LYS A 42 -4.26 -8.27 10.57
C LYS A 42 -3.30 -7.38 11.36
N ASP A 43 -3.80 -6.68 12.38
CA ASP A 43 -3.02 -5.78 13.24
C ASP A 43 -1.70 -6.39 13.74
N ASN A 44 -1.70 -7.67 14.13
CA ASN A 44 -0.49 -8.34 14.61
C ASN A 44 0.56 -8.57 13.51
N GLU A 45 0.13 -8.75 12.26
CA GLU A 45 1.00 -8.90 11.09
C GLU A 45 1.49 -7.53 10.63
N MET A 46 0.61 -6.52 10.61
CA MET A 46 0.97 -5.13 10.38
C MET A 46 2.04 -4.65 11.38
N CYS A 47 1.87 -4.92 12.67
CA CYS A 47 2.86 -4.60 13.69
C CYS A 47 4.20 -5.33 13.49
N LYS A 48 4.21 -6.55 12.96
CA LYS A 48 5.47 -7.26 12.66
C LYS A 48 6.17 -6.70 11.43
N LEU A 49 5.42 -6.36 10.39
CA LEU A 49 5.95 -5.84 9.14
C LEU A 49 6.45 -4.40 9.30
N PHE A 50 5.69 -3.56 10.02
CA PHE A 50 5.93 -2.12 10.11
C PHE A 50 6.41 -1.64 11.48
N GLY A 51 6.17 -2.38 12.57
CA GLY A 51 6.43 -1.90 13.94
C GLY A 51 7.91 -1.70 14.26
N SER A 52 8.82 -2.39 13.57
CA SER A 52 10.27 -2.14 13.69
C SER A 52 10.74 -0.91 12.92
N LEU A 53 9.92 -0.38 12.03
CA LEU A 53 10.24 0.71 11.12
C LEU A 53 9.65 2.06 11.57
N GLY A 54 8.96 2.10 12.72
CA GLY A 54 8.45 3.33 13.32
C GLY A 54 7.25 3.95 12.61
N TYR A 55 6.51 3.17 11.80
CA TYR A 55 5.27 3.65 11.18
C TYR A 55 4.15 3.77 12.22
N GLU A 56 3.34 4.82 12.09
CA GLU A 56 2.03 4.89 12.74
C GLU A 56 1.01 4.09 11.94
N ILE A 57 0.28 3.21 12.62
CA ILE A 57 -0.79 2.39 12.03
C ILE A 57 -2.12 3.06 12.38
N ASP A 58 -2.79 3.61 11.38
CA ASP A 58 -4.17 4.06 11.52
C ASP A 58 -5.13 2.87 11.42
N LYS A 59 -6.13 2.79 12.28
CA LYS A 59 -7.06 1.64 12.32
C LYS A 59 -8.02 1.60 11.13
N ALA A 60 -8.36 2.75 10.56
CA ALA A 60 -9.29 2.84 9.45
C ALA A 60 -8.58 2.78 8.10
N PHE A 61 -7.39 3.39 8.00
CA PHE A 61 -6.64 3.53 6.76
C PHE A 61 -5.40 2.64 6.65
N GLY A 62 -4.94 2.02 7.73
CA GLY A 62 -3.74 1.19 7.75
C GLY A 62 -2.45 2.03 7.83
N VAL A 63 -1.45 1.67 7.03
CA VAL A 63 -0.14 2.34 7.02
C VAL A 63 0.10 3.04 5.69
N VAL A 64 0.60 4.29 5.74
CA VAL A 64 1.11 4.98 4.56
C VAL A 64 2.41 4.30 4.11
N LEU A 65 2.40 3.70 2.93
CA LEU A 65 3.59 3.09 2.32
C LEU A 65 4.54 4.17 1.76
N PHE A 66 3.99 5.09 0.97
CA PHE A 66 4.75 6.14 0.29
C PHE A 66 3.83 7.21 -0.31
N LYS A 67 4.45 8.31 -0.75
CA LYS A 67 3.85 9.34 -1.60
C LYS A 67 4.15 9.09 -3.07
N ALA A 68 3.23 9.47 -3.95
CA ALA A 68 3.38 9.35 -5.39
C ALA A 68 2.73 10.50 -6.17
N ASN A 69 3.23 10.77 -7.37
CA ASN A 69 2.78 11.94 -8.14
C ASN A 69 1.58 11.63 -9.04
N ASP A 70 1.54 10.42 -9.59
CA ASP A 70 0.53 9.94 -10.52
C ASP A 70 0.35 8.43 -10.40
N PHE A 71 -0.59 7.87 -11.16
CA PHE A 71 -0.96 6.47 -11.08
C PHE A 71 0.18 5.53 -11.50
N ASP A 72 0.98 5.90 -12.51
CA ASP A 72 2.06 5.04 -12.99
C ASP A 72 3.18 4.95 -11.93
N ASP A 73 3.51 6.07 -11.28
CA ASP A 73 4.41 6.11 -10.13
C ASP A 73 3.88 5.31 -8.93
N VAL A 74 2.56 5.36 -8.66
CA VAL A 74 1.91 4.53 -7.64
C VAL A 74 2.06 3.05 -7.95
N HIS A 75 1.78 2.64 -9.20
CA HIS A 75 1.86 1.25 -9.63
C HIS A 75 3.28 0.67 -9.48
N ASP A 76 4.27 1.35 -10.06
CA ASP A 76 5.66 0.88 -10.03
C ASP A 76 6.21 0.75 -8.61
N LYS A 77 5.94 1.73 -7.73
CA LYS A 77 6.38 1.68 -6.33
C LYS A 77 5.69 0.58 -5.56
N PHE A 78 4.40 0.36 -5.79
CA PHE A 78 3.64 -0.65 -5.07
C PHE A 78 4.05 -2.06 -5.47
N VAL A 79 4.20 -2.34 -6.78
CA VAL A 79 4.68 -3.65 -7.26
C VAL A 79 6.02 -3.99 -6.61
N ARG A 80 6.98 -3.06 -6.63
CA ARG A 80 8.27 -3.24 -5.97
C ARG A 80 8.13 -3.47 -4.47
N TRP A 81 7.30 -2.70 -3.78
CA TRP A 81 7.07 -2.89 -2.36
C TRP A 81 6.48 -4.27 -2.05
N VAL A 82 5.52 -4.75 -2.85
CA VAL A 82 4.93 -6.08 -2.68
C VAL A 82 5.99 -7.16 -2.86
N GLU A 83 6.79 -7.08 -3.92
CA GLU A 83 7.83 -8.08 -4.23
C GLU A 83 9.00 -8.06 -3.25
N ASP A 84 9.46 -6.88 -2.83
CA ASP A 84 10.65 -6.73 -1.99
C ASP A 84 10.36 -6.86 -0.49
N MET A 85 9.14 -6.50 -0.05
CA MET A 85 8.79 -6.41 1.37
C MET A 85 7.67 -7.37 1.77
N LEU A 86 6.52 -7.33 1.09
CA LEU A 86 5.33 -8.08 1.51
C LEU A 86 5.46 -9.57 1.26
N LEU A 87 5.80 -9.99 0.04
CA LEU A 87 5.93 -11.40 -0.31
C LEU A 87 7.00 -12.10 0.55
N PRO A 88 8.22 -11.56 0.74
CA PRO A 88 9.22 -12.17 1.60
C PRO A 88 8.81 -12.21 3.09
N PHE A 89 7.98 -11.28 3.54
CA PHE A 89 7.40 -11.32 4.89
C PHE A 89 6.41 -12.48 5.03
N LEU A 90 5.53 -12.67 4.04
CA LEU A 90 4.52 -13.74 4.05
C LEU A 90 5.14 -15.13 3.94
N GLU A 91 6.25 -15.30 3.23
CA GLU A 91 6.98 -16.57 3.13
C GLU A 91 7.65 -17.02 4.44
N LYS A 92 7.96 -16.08 5.34
CA LYS A 92 8.62 -16.36 6.63
C LYS A 92 7.63 -16.76 7.73
N LYS A 93 6.33 -16.82 7.42
CA LYS A 93 5.25 -17.18 8.34
C LYS A 93 5.09 -18.70 8.42
#